data_AF-A0A7Y2CR49-F1
#
_entry.id   AF-A0A7Y2CR49-F1
#
_cell.length_a   1.000
_cell.length_b   1.000
_cell.length_c   1.000
_cell.angle_alpha   90.00
_cell.angle_beta   90.00
_cell.angle_gamma   90.00
#
_symmetry.space_group_name_H-M   'P 1'
#
loop_
_entity.id
_entity.type
_entity.pdbx_description
1 polymer ?
#
loop_
_entity_poly.entity_id
_entity_poly.type
_entity_poly.pdbx_seq_one_letter_code
_entity_poly.pdbx_strand_id
1 'polypeptide(L)'
;MRLAAIIREIDKAVFQRRGTIGEWSIGVTDDPDGMRHAMTASGFDISRWHQWEADTTSDALAVGNLFVTLGMNGSGLDETQSTSATVFVFIASHSSHVDAAIRQLA
;
A
#
# COMPACT_ATOMS: atom_id res chain seq x y z
N MET A 1 5.97 3.70 -20.55
CA MET A 1 6.42 2.46 -19.88
C MET A 1 6.77 2.75 -18.42
N ARG A 2 5.81 3.21 -17.60
CA ARG A 2 6.03 3.37 -16.15
C ARG A 2 5.92 2.06 -15.36
N LEU A 3 5.20 1.04 -15.85
CA LEU A 3 4.98 -0.22 -15.12
C LEU A 3 6.27 -0.89 -14.60
N ALA A 4 7.26 -1.12 -15.48
CA ALA A 4 8.53 -1.73 -15.08
C ALA A 4 9.32 -0.86 -14.08
N ALA A 5 9.16 0.47 -14.15
CA ALA A 5 9.79 1.37 -13.20
C ALA A 5 9.13 1.27 -11.81
N ILE A 6 7.79 1.23 -11.75
CA ILE A 6 7.05 1.07 -10.49
C ILE A 6 7.43 -0.24 -9.80
N ILE A 7 7.45 -1.36 -10.54
CA ILE A 7 7.85 -2.66 -10.00
C ILE A 7 9.26 -2.57 -9.37
N ARG A 8 10.21 -1.95 -10.07
CA ARG A 8 11.58 -1.80 -9.57
C ARG A 8 11.66 -0.92 -8.32
N GLU A 9 10.86 0.14 -8.24
CA GLU A 9 10.85 1.02 -7.07
C GLU A 9 10.16 0.37 -5.87
N ILE A 10 9.12 -0.45 -6.07
CA ILE A 10 8.54 -1.29 -5.02
C ILE A 10 9.57 -2.32 -4.53
N ASP A 11 10.29 -2.97 -5.46
CA ASP A 11 11.33 -3.95 -5.11
C ASP A 11 12.40 -3.32 -4.18
N LYS A 12 12.85 -2.11 -4.52
CA LYS A 12 13.79 -1.34 -3.68
C LYS A 12 13.18 -0.93 -2.33
N ALA A 13 11.93 -0.50 -2.31
CA ALA A 13 11.27 -0.04 -1.09
C ALA A 13 11.01 -1.18 -0.09
N VAL A 14 10.61 -2.35 -0.62
CA VAL A 14 10.13 -3.51 0.16
C VAL A 14 11.24 -4.51 0.44
N PHE A 15 11.98 -4.95 -0.58
CA PHE A 15 12.87 -6.12 -0.49
C PHE A 15 14.31 -5.73 -0.11
N GLN A 16 14.80 -4.58 -0.59
CA GLN A 16 16.15 -4.13 -0.23
C GLN A 16 16.28 -3.63 1.22
N ARG A 17 15.15 -3.41 1.91
CA ARG A 17 15.11 -2.84 3.28
C ARG A 17 14.88 -3.86 4.41
N ARG A 18 15.09 -5.16 4.15
CA ARG A 18 14.99 -6.26 5.15
C ARG A 18 13.59 -6.47 5.79
N GLY A 19 12.51 -6.04 5.13
CA GLY A 19 11.16 -6.41 5.57
C GLY A 19 10.77 -7.80 5.05
N THR A 20 9.96 -8.54 5.81
CA THR A 20 9.31 -9.75 5.29
C THR A 20 8.20 -9.32 4.35
N ILE A 21 8.09 -9.88 3.14
CA ILE A 21 7.11 -9.41 2.15
C ILE A 21 5.66 -9.40 2.69
N GLY A 22 5.32 -10.36 3.56
CA GLY A 22 4.00 -10.46 4.21
C GLY A 22 3.70 -9.41 5.28
N GLU A 23 4.68 -8.58 5.66
CA GLU A 23 4.46 -7.42 6.54
C GLU A 23 3.95 -6.21 5.78
N TRP A 24 4.04 -6.22 4.45
CA TRP A 24 3.64 -5.08 3.63
C TRP A 24 2.26 -5.29 3.03
N SER A 25 1.53 -4.19 2.90
CA SER A 25 0.29 -4.10 2.14
C SER A 25 0.54 -3.34 0.84
N ILE A 26 -0.21 -3.70 -0.20
CA ILE A 26 -0.26 -3.00 -1.49
C ILE A 26 -1.71 -2.72 -1.88
N GLY A 27 -1.94 -1.56 -2.49
CA GLY A 27 -3.24 -1.16 -2.99
C GLY A 27 -3.18 -0.24 -4.19
N VAL A 28 -4.36 0.01 -4.75
CA VAL A 28 -4.56 0.92 -5.89
C VAL A 28 -5.64 1.94 -5.52
N THR A 29 -5.40 3.21 -5.81
CA THR A 29 -6.34 4.29 -5.50
C THR A 29 -6.21 5.44 -6.49
N ASP A 30 -7.30 6.17 -6.72
CA ASP A 30 -7.32 7.44 -7.42
C ASP A 30 -7.21 8.66 -6.49
N ASP A 31 -7.34 8.44 -5.17
CA ASP A 31 -7.16 9.43 -4.11
C ASP A 31 -6.13 8.95 -3.08
N PRO A 32 -4.81 9.08 -3.38
CA PRO A 32 -3.77 8.60 -2.48
C PRO A 32 -3.73 9.33 -1.13
N ASP A 33 -4.11 10.60 -1.09
CA ASP A 33 -4.12 11.38 0.14
C ASP A 33 -5.31 10.98 1.04
N GLY A 34 -6.50 10.82 0.47
CA GLY A 34 -7.67 10.30 1.18
C GLY A 34 -7.44 8.88 1.69
N MET A 35 -6.83 8.01 0.87
CA MET A 35 -6.48 6.65 1.27
C MET A 35 -5.46 6.63 2.42
N ARG A 36 -4.41 7.45 2.35
CA ARG A 36 -3.42 7.56 3.42
C ARG A 36 -4.06 8.03 4.73
N HIS A 37 -4.98 8.99 4.66
CA HIS A 37 -5.73 9.46 5.83
C HIS A 37 -6.61 8.36 6.42
N ALA A 38 -7.36 7.62 5.58
CA ALA A 38 -8.19 6.51 5.99
C ALA A 38 -7.37 5.40 6.70
N MET A 39 -6.24 5.01 6.12
CA MET A 39 -5.35 3.98 6.71
C MET A 39 -4.78 4.43 8.07
N THR A 40 -4.42 5.71 8.18
CA THR A 40 -3.97 6.29 9.46
C THR A 40 -5.08 6.26 10.51
N ALA A 41 -6.30 6.64 10.12
CA ALA A 41 -7.47 6.62 11.00
C ALA A 41 -7.88 5.19 11.42
N SER A 42 -7.65 4.20 10.56
CA SER A 42 -7.81 2.77 10.88
C SER A 42 -6.69 2.21 11.76
N GLY A 43 -5.68 3.01 12.09
CA GLY A 43 -4.62 2.64 13.03
C GLY A 43 -3.41 1.94 12.41
N PHE A 44 -3.30 1.89 11.08
CA PHE A 44 -2.13 1.33 10.40
C PHE A 44 -0.89 2.22 10.54
N ASP A 45 0.28 1.58 10.60
CA ASP A 45 1.57 2.29 10.53
C ASP A 45 1.87 2.76 9.10
N ILE A 46 1.62 4.05 8.86
CA ILE A 46 1.91 4.72 7.58
C ILE A 46 3.31 5.37 7.53
N SER A 47 4.20 5.11 8.50
CA SER A 47 5.56 5.67 8.53
C SER A 47 6.41 5.27 7.31
N ARG A 48 6.05 4.16 6.66
CA ARG A 48 6.69 3.64 5.45
C ARG A 48 5.77 3.64 4.23
N TRP A 49 4.87 4.62 4.17
CA TRP A 49 4.04 4.84 3.00
C TRP A 49 4.87 5.25 1.78
N HIS A 50 4.66 4.54 0.67
CA HIS A 50 5.21 4.88 -0.64
C HIS A 50 4.10 4.80 -1.70
N GLN A 51 4.15 5.67 -2.69
CA GLN A 51 3.15 5.70 -3.76
C GLN A 51 3.77 6.07 -5.10
N TRP A 52 3.19 5.57 -6.18
CA TRP A 52 3.62 5.80 -7.56
C TRP A 52 2.42 5.89 -8.50
N GLU A 53 2.39 6.94 -9.32
CA GLU A 53 1.39 7.11 -10.37
C GLU A 53 1.63 6.12 -11.51
N ALA A 54 0.59 5.38 -11.89
CA ALA A 54 0.60 4.52 -13.07
C ALA A 54 0.13 5.27 -14.32
N ASP A 55 0.56 4.80 -15.49
CA ASP A 55 0.12 5.34 -16.79
C ASP A 55 -1.38 5.02 -17.03
N THR A 56 -1.85 3.87 -16.52
CA THR A 56 -3.25 3.43 -16.60
C THR A 56 -3.67 2.69 -15.33
N THR A 57 -4.99 2.61 -15.10
CA THR A 57 -5.57 1.78 -14.04
C THR A 57 -5.24 0.29 -14.21
N SER A 58 -5.22 -0.19 -15.45
CA SER A 58 -4.80 -1.57 -15.76
C SER A 58 -3.35 -1.84 -15.32
N ASP A 59 -2.44 -0.90 -15.58
CA ASP A 59 -1.05 -1.02 -15.13
C ASP A 59 -0.94 -1.04 -13.61
N ALA A 60 -1.68 -0.17 -12.91
CA ALA A 60 -1.71 -0.14 -11.45
C ALA A 60 -2.20 -1.46 -10.86
N LEU A 61 -3.29 -2.00 -11.40
CA LEU A 61 -3.86 -3.29 -10.97
C LEU A 61 -2.91 -4.46 -11.26
N ALA A 62 -2.24 -4.46 -12.42
CA ALA A 62 -1.24 -5.47 -12.75
C ALA A 62 -0.08 -5.48 -11.75
N VAL A 63 0.38 -4.31 -11.33
CA VAL A 63 1.41 -4.18 -10.27
C VAL A 63 0.86 -4.67 -8.93
N GLY A 64 -0.34 -4.25 -8.52
CA GLY A 64 -1.01 -4.71 -7.31
C GLY A 64 -1.09 -6.23 -7.23
N ASN A 65 -1.64 -6.86 -8.28
CA ASN A 65 -1.82 -8.30 -8.39
C ASN A 65 -0.49 -9.07 -8.37
N LEU A 66 0.55 -8.55 -9.01
CA LEU A 66 1.89 -9.14 -9.01
C LEU A 66 2.41 -9.27 -7.57
N PHE A 67 2.37 -8.19 -6.80
CA PHE A 67 2.96 -8.18 -5.46
C PHE A 67 2.11 -8.91 -4.41
N VAL A 68 0.79 -8.96 -4.59
CA VAL A 68 -0.07 -9.88 -3.82
C VAL A 68 0.31 -11.33 -4.08
N THR A 69 0.54 -11.69 -5.34
CA THR A 69 0.98 -13.05 -5.70
C THR A 69 2.34 -13.38 -5.09
N LEU A 70 3.22 -12.38 -4.94
CA LEU A 70 4.51 -12.54 -4.25
C LEU A 70 4.37 -12.65 -2.73
N GLY A 71 3.23 -12.25 -2.14
CA GLY A 71 2.91 -12.42 -0.72
C GLY A 71 2.63 -11.13 0.07
N MET A 72 2.50 -9.97 -0.56
CA MET A 72 2.00 -8.75 0.11
C MET A 72 0.50 -8.88 0.41
N ASN A 73 0.03 -8.19 1.45
CA ASN A 73 -1.39 -8.12 1.76
C ASN A 73 -2.10 -7.21 0.74
N GLY A 74 -3.17 -7.69 0.12
CA GLY A 74 -4.00 -6.86 -0.76
C GLY A 74 -4.87 -5.90 0.05
N SER A 75 -4.81 -4.61 -0.24
CA SER A 75 -5.66 -3.57 0.37
C SER A 75 -6.28 -2.71 -0.74
N GLY A 76 -7.60 -2.83 -0.96
CA GLY A 76 -8.30 -1.96 -1.92
C GLY A 76 -7.97 -2.21 -3.39
N LEU A 77 -7.88 -3.47 -3.82
CA LEU A 77 -7.58 -3.84 -5.21
C LEU A 77 -8.80 -3.76 -6.17
N ASP A 78 -9.98 -3.39 -5.68
CA ASP A 78 -11.24 -3.63 -6.40
C ASP A 78 -12.03 -2.39 -6.87
N GLU A 79 -11.62 -1.15 -6.56
CA GLU A 79 -12.58 -0.02 -6.64
C GLU A 79 -12.17 1.24 -7.43
N THR A 80 -11.11 1.26 -8.22
CA THR A 80 -10.82 2.47 -9.01
C THR A 80 -11.51 2.42 -10.38
N GLN A 81 -12.70 3.02 -10.51
CA GLN A 81 -13.32 3.33 -11.82
C GLN A 81 -12.67 4.54 -12.53
N SER A 82 -11.60 5.08 -11.95
CA SER A 82 -10.90 6.26 -12.44
C SER A 82 -9.96 5.98 -13.62
N THR A 83 -9.71 7.02 -14.41
CA THR A 83 -8.79 7.02 -15.56
C THR A 83 -7.32 7.15 -15.15
N SER A 84 -7.07 7.54 -13.90
CA SER A 84 -5.76 7.62 -13.25
C SER A 84 -5.75 6.77 -11.99
N ALA A 85 -4.67 6.03 -11.77
CA ALA A 85 -4.51 5.18 -10.61
C ALA A 85 -3.09 5.31 -10.05
N THR A 86 -3.01 5.30 -8.73
CA THR A 86 -1.78 5.31 -7.94
C THR A 86 -1.64 3.97 -7.24
N VAL A 87 -0.49 3.34 -7.40
CA VAL A 87 -0.11 2.17 -6.59
C VAL A 87 0.49 2.69 -5.29
N PHE A 88 0.06 2.15 -4.16
CA PHE A 88 0.63 2.49 -2.86
C PHE A 88 1.02 1.24 -2.08
N VAL A 89 2.03 1.37 -1.23
CA VAL A 89 2.46 0.33 -0.28
C VAL A 89 2.72 0.93 1.09
N PHE A 90 2.48 0.14 2.14
CA PHE A 90 2.73 0.51 3.53
C PHE A 90 2.94 -0.76 4.39
N ILE A 91 3.36 -0.61 5.67
CA ILE A 91 3.47 -1.77 6.57
C ILE A 91 2.09 -2.07 7.18
N ALA A 92 1.63 -3.30 7.03
CA ALA A 92 0.34 -3.82 7.50
C ALA A 92 0.28 -4.01 9.03
N SER A 93 1.20 -3.43 9.81
CA SER A 93 1.18 -3.49 11.26
C SER A 93 0.32 -2.36 11.80
N HIS A 94 -0.60 -2.69 12.71
CA HIS A 94 -1.27 -1.67 13.51
C HIS A 94 -0.24 -0.97 14.39
N SER A 95 -0.28 0.36 14.41
CA SER A 95 0.56 1.14 15.31
C SER A 95 0.20 0.80 16.76
N SER A 96 1.20 0.46 17.56
CA SER A 96 1.03 0.14 19.00
C SER A 96 0.43 1.29 19.83
N HIS A 97 0.31 2.49 19.23
CA HIS A 97 -0.33 3.66 19.84
C HIS A 97 -1.85 3.50 19.96
N VAL A 98 -2.51 2.78 19.06
CA VAL A 98 -3.97 2.54 19.13
C VAL A 98 -4.29 1.47 20.19
N ASP A 99 -3.47 0.42 20.27
CA ASP A 99 -3.62 -0.62 21.30
C ASP A 99 -3.45 -0.06 22.72
N ALA A 100 -2.57 0.92 22.92
CA ALA A 100 -2.40 1.58 24.20
C ALA A 100 -3.62 2.43 24.60
N ALA A 101 -4.26 3.10 23.63
CA ALA A 101 -5.46 3.90 23.87
C ALA A 101 -6.68 3.02 24.17
N ILE A 102 -6.83 1.88 23.48
CA ILE A 102 -7.93 0.93 23.74
C ILE A 102 -7.76 0.24 25.10
N ARG A 103 -6.53 -0.12 25.49
CA ARG A 103 -6.26 -0.73 26.80
C ARG A 103 -6.43 0.20 28.00
N GLN A 104 -6.41 1.52 27.81
CA GLN A 104 -6.68 2.48 28.89
C GLN A 104 -8.18 2.74 29.12
N LEU A 105 -9.05 2.24 28.25
CA LEU A 105 -10.51 2.38 28.33
C LEU A 105 -11.22 1.11 28.80
N ALA A 106 -10.48 0.02 29.05
CA ALA A 106 -10.98 -1.25 29.59
C ALA A 106 -10.52 -1.43 31.04
#